data_AF-A0A6A5Z537-F1
#
_entry.id   AF-A0A6A5Z537-F1
#
_cell.length_a   1.000
_cell.length_b   1.000
_cell.length_c   1.000
_cell.angle_alpha   90.00
_cell.angle_beta   90.00
_cell.angle_gamma   90.00
#
_symmetry.space_group_name_H-M   'P 1'
#
loop_
_entity.id
_entity.type
_entity.pdbx_description
1 polymer ?
#
loop_
_entity_poly.entity_id
_entity_poly.type
_entity_poly.pdbx_seq_one_letter_code
_entity_poly.pdbx_strand_id
1 'polypeptide(L)'
;MTVFCPRPVTETDDKLLSLLLTCRLIYSETYAVLYQRNIFHFRGTPALLAFRSSISMKQWQLIRHVHLSTLYTGDSRWVTQEKYWPPEDPLNWEQCSKLLHQLPNLDSLKLEMIVRWDSWEAVNTSPARKPDRILMAALEPLKTITAKVFIIELDMEPSESVWDYLGPVNFVTVIRERKWNLDVYRKNPSHIITL
;
A
#
# COMPACT_ATOMS: atom_id res chain seq x y z
N MET A 1 20.29 -57.88 -10.03
CA MET A 1 20.36 -57.99 -8.56
C MET A 1 20.24 -56.59 -7.98
N THR A 2 19.10 -56.23 -7.41
CA THR A 2 18.87 -54.95 -6.73
C THR A 2 19.12 -55.11 -5.25
N VAL A 3 20.09 -54.37 -4.72
CA VAL A 3 20.42 -54.37 -3.29
C VAL A 3 19.42 -53.48 -2.57
N PHE A 4 18.64 -54.06 -1.65
CA PHE A 4 17.71 -53.32 -0.79
C PHE A 4 18.52 -52.75 0.39
N CYS A 5 18.74 -51.43 0.41
CA CYS A 5 19.25 -50.75 1.60
C CYS A 5 18.06 -50.30 2.45
N PRO A 6 17.82 -50.89 3.64
CA PRO A 6 16.79 -50.40 4.54
C PRO A 6 17.15 -48.97 5.00
N ARG A 7 16.20 -48.03 4.88
CA ARG A 7 16.35 -46.71 5.48
C ARG A 7 16.39 -46.85 7.01
N PRO A 8 17.35 -46.22 7.70
CA PRO A 8 17.35 -46.19 9.16
C PRO A 8 16.07 -45.53 9.67
N VAL A 9 15.43 -46.18 10.64
CA VAL A 9 14.27 -45.62 11.35
C VAL A 9 14.79 -44.52 12.26
N THR A 10 14.51 -43.26 11.93
CA THR A 10 14.78 -42.14 12.83
C THR A 10 13.64 -42.05 13.84
N GLU A 11 13.96 -42.17 15.13
CA GLU A 11 13.03 -41.78 16.21
C GLU A 11 12.63 -40.32 15.99
N THR A 12 11.35 -40.08 15.78
CA THR A 12 10.81 -38.74 15.53
C THR A 12 10.58 -38.10 16.89
N ASP A 13 11.11 -36.90 17.11
CA ASP A 13 10.90 -36.17 18.36
C ASP A 13 9.45 -35.64 18.41
N ASP A 14 8.58 -36.38 19.11
CA ASP A 14 7.15 -36.05 19.31
C ASP A 14 6.93 -34.64 19.88
N LYS A 15 7.95 -34.05 20.52
CA LYS A 15 7.88 -32.69 21.05
C LYS A 15 7.83 -31.64 19.94
N LEU A 16 8.53 -31.86 18.83
CA LEU A 16 8.51 -30.95 17.67
C LEU A 16 7.13 -30.93 17.02
N LEU A 17 6.51 -32.10 16.88
CA LEU A 17 5.16 -32.23 16.32
C LEU A 17 4.14 -31.51 17.22
N SER A 18 4.22 -31.71 18.53
CA SER A 18 3.35 -31.06 19.51
C SER A 18 3.44 -29.52 19.45
N LEU A 19 4.66 -28.98 19.26
CA LEU A 19 4.86 -27.54 19.06
C LEU A 19 4.21 -27.05 17.76
N LEU A 20 4.42 -27.72 16.64
CA LEU A 20 3.82 -27.33 15.35
C LEU A 20 2.29 -27.36 15.38
N LEU A 21 1.70 -28.36 16.03
CA LEU A 21 0.25 -28.46 16.23
C LEU A 21 -0.27 -27.30 17.07
N THR A 22 0.42 -26.97 18.17
CA THR A 22 0.05 -25.86 19.03
C THR A 22 0.14 -24.52 18.29
N CYS A 23 1.24 -24.28 17.56
CA CYS A 23 1.39 -23.08 16.72
C CYS A 23 0.28 -22.98 15.67
N ARG A 24 -0.07 -24.08 15.01
CA ARG A 24 -1.15 -24.13 14.03
C ARG A 24 -2.50 -23.80 14.66
N LEU A 25 -2.78 -24.33 15.85
CA LEU A 25 -4.02 -24.07 16.57
C LEU A 25 -4.14 -22.59 16.94
N ILE A 26 -3.12 -22.04 17.60
CA ILE A 26 -3.07 -20.62 17.97
C ILE A 26 -3.24 -19.74 16.72
N TYR A 27 -2.55 -20.08 15.63
CA TYR A 27 -2.69 -19.36 14.37
C TYR A 27 -4.13 -19.41 13.84
N SER A 28 -4.76 -20.58 13.85
CA SER A 28 -6.13 -20.76 13.35
C SER A 28 -7.19 -20.05 14.20
N GLU A 29 -6.93 -19.83 15.49
CA GLU A 29 -7.82 -19.09 16.38
C GLU A 29 -7.61 -17.57 16.25
N THR A 30 -6.37 -17.14 16.03
CA THR A 30 -6.01 -15.71 16.06
C THR A 30 -6.05 -15.04 14.70
N TYR A 31 -5.91 -15.76 13.58
CA TYR A 31 -5.78 -15.13 12.26
C TYR A 31 -7.00 -14.25 11.90
N ALA A 32 -8.22 -14.67 12.24
CA ALA A 32 -9.42 -13.86 11.97
C ALA A 32 -9.35 -12.51 12.69
N VAL A 33 -8.96 -12.51 13.97
CA VAL A 33 -8.79 -11.29 14.76
C VAL A 33 -7.66 -10.43 14.19
N LEU A 34 -6.55 -11.05 13.78
CA LEU A 34 -5.39 -10.37 13.22
C LEU A 34 -5.76 -9.55 11.98
N TYR A 35 -6.51 -10.12 11.03
CA TYR A 35 -6.86 -9.41 9.80
C TYR A 35 -8.10 -8.51 9.93
N GLN A 36 -9.04 -8.86 10.80
CA GLN A 36 -10.28 -8.08 10.92
C GLN A 36 -10.15 -6.84 11.80
N ARG A 37 -9.36 -6.90 12.88
CA ARG A 37 -9.34 -5.82 13.89
C ARG A 37 -8.17 -4.86 13.77
N ASN A 38 -7.14 -5.22 13.02
CA ASN A 38 -5.96 -4.37 12.87
C ASN A 38 -6.10 -3.40 11.69
N ILE A 39 -5.46 -2.24 11.85
CA ILE A 39 -5.28 -1.26 10.78
C ILE A 39 -3.97 -1.55 10.09
N PHE A 40 -4.03 -1.95 8.83
CA PHE A 40 -2.84 -2.23 8.02
C PHE A 40 -2.33 -0.94 7.42
N HIS A 41 -1.15 -0.50 7.88
CA HIS A 41 -0.52 0.72 7.40
C HIS A 41 0.54 0.41 6.33
N PHE A 42 0.31 0.89 5.11
CA PHE A 42 1.21 0.72 3.98
C PHE A 42 1.80 2.07 3.59
N ARG A 43 3.10 2.08 3.29
CA ARG A 43 3.78 3.23 2.73
C ARG A 43 4.09 2.95 1.26
N GLY A 44 3.38 3.64 0.38
CA GLY A 44 3.42 3.45 -1.07
C GLY A 44 2.71 2.18 -1.52
N THR A 45 2.42 2.11 -2.82
CA THR A 45 1.83 0.90 -3.42
C THR A 45 2.72 -0.35 -3.39
N PRO A 46 4.07 -0.29 -3.48
CA PRO A 46 4.88 -1.51 -3.54
C PRO A 46 4.72 -2.36 -2.28
N ALA A 47 4.54 -1.72 -1.10
CA ALA A 47 4.31 -2.41 0.15
C ALA A 47 2.98 -3.18 0.16
N LEU A 48 1.90 -2.58 -0.39
CA LEU A 48 0.61 -3.24 -0.52
C LEU A 48 0.66 -4.41 -1.51
N LEU A 49 1.32 -4.22 -2.67
CA LEU A 49 1.50 -5.25 -3.69
C LEU A 49 2.29 -6.44 -3.12
N ALA A 50 3.41 -6.17 -2.45
CA ALA A 50 4.23 -7.20 -1.81
C ALA A 50 3.45 -7.93 -0.73
N PHE A 51 2.74 -7.21 0.14
CA PHE A 51 1.89 -7.81 1.17
C PHE A 51 0.77 -8.67 0.58
N ARG A 52 0.13 -8.23 -0.51
CA ARG A 52 -0.86 -9.04 -1.20
C ARG A 52 -0.28 -10.36 -1.71
N SER A 53 0.97 -10.37 -2.19
CA SER A 53 1.64 -11.58 -2.68
C SER A 53 2.05 -12.55 -1.56
N SER A 54 2.25 -12.06 -0.33
CA SER A 54 2.72 -12.87 0.79
C SER A 54 1.59 -13.55 1.58
N ILE A 55 0.33 -13.18 1.33
CA ILE A 55 -0.84 -13.76 2.02
C ILE A 55 -1.81 -14.43 1.05
N SER A 56 -2.54 -15.43 1.55
CA SER A 56 -3.58 -16.13 0.80
C SER A 56 -4.78 -15.24 0.54
N MET A 57 -5.57 -15.56 -0.50
CA MET A 57 -6.80 -14.83 -0.83
C MET A 57 -7.82 -14.85 0.33
N LYS A 58 -7.88 -15.94 1.11
CA LYS A 58 -8.74 -16.03 2.29
C LYS A 58 -8.37 -15.00 3.35
N GLN A 59 -7.07 -14.80 3.60
CA GLN A 59 -6.59 -13.77 4.53
C GLN A 59 -6.83 -12.36 4.00
N TRP A 60 -6.61 -12.15 2.70
CA TRP A 60 -6.87 -10.87 2.04
C TRP A 60 -8.31 -10.41 2.25
N GLN A 61 -9.29 -11.30 2.04
CA GLN A 61 -10.72 -11.01 2.21
C GLN A 61 -11.15 -10.72 3.66
N LEU A 62 -10.31 -11.00 4.65
CA LEU A 62 -10.56 -10.70 6.07
C LEU A 62 -10.13 -9.29 6.48
N ILE A 63 -9.35 -8.59 5.65
CA ILE A 63 -8.92 -7.22 5.93
C ILE A 63 -10.14 -6.29 5.99
N ARG A 64 -10.17 -5.42 7.00
CA ARG A 64 -11.25 -4.42 7.23
C ARG A 64 -10.76 -2.99 7.26
N HIS A 65 -9.52 -2.76 7.67
CA HIS A 65 -9.00 -1.42 7.88
C HIS A 65 -7.65 -1.25 7.19
N VAL A 66 -7.61 -0.37 6.19
CA VAL A 66 -6.39 -0.07 5.44
C VAL A 66 -6.08 1.41 5.57
N HIS A 67 -4.83 1.70 5.85
CA HIS A 67 -4.28 3.05 5.79
C HIS A 67 -3.09 3.04 4.83
N LEU A 68 -3.25 3.70 3.69
CA LEU A 68 -2.20 3.84 2.69
C LEU A 68 -1.66 5.27 2.71
N SER A 69 -0.33 5.42 2.67
CA SER A 69 0.34 6.71 2.58
C SER A 69 1.19 6.76 1.32
N THR A 70 0.95 7.71 0.42
CA THR A 70 1.66 7.84 -0.86
C THR A 70 2.14 9.27 -1.12
N LEU A 71 3.16 9.40 -1.98
CA LEU A 71 3.79 10.65 -2.35
C LEU A 71 3.85 10.71 -3.88
N TYR A 72 3.22 11.73 -4.45
CA TYR A 72 3.35 12.07 -5.86
C TYR A 72 4.32 13.23 -5.99
N THR A 73 5.36 13.07 -6.80
CA THR A 73 6.23 14.18 -7.20
C THR A 73 6.05 14.46 -8.68
N GLY A 74 6.10 15.74 -9.08
CA GLY A 74 5.96 16.14 -10.50
C GLY A 74 7.02 15.53 -11.43
N ASP A 75 8.10 14.98 -10.87
CA ASP A 75 9.23 14.38 -11.57
C ASP A 75 9.14 12.85 -11.73
N SER A 76 7.99 12.24 -11.42
CA SER A 76 7.78 10.78 -11.49
C SER A 76 7.94 10.15 -12.88
N ARG A 77 8.32 10.93 -13.90
CA ARG A 77 8.70 10.43 -15.23
C ARG A 77 10.14 9.89 -15.32
N TRP A 78 10.97 10.09 -14.30
CA TRP A 78 12.36 9.58 -14.31
C TRP A 78 12.49 8.31 -13.47
N VAL A 79 12.00 7.21 -14.05
CA VAL A 79 12.10 5.82 -13.56
C VAL A 79 13.54 5.28 -13.68
N THR A 80 14.56 6.07 -13.33
CA THR A 80 15.97 5.61 -13.41
C THR A 80 16.81 5.87 -12.16
N GLN A 81 16.29 6.49 -11.11
CA GLN A 81 17.04 6.60 -9.85
C GLN A 81 16.62 5.52 -8.85
N GLU A 82 17.31 4.38 -8.95
CA GLU A 82 17.31 3.20 -8.08
C GLU A 82 17.62 3.45 -6.58
N LYS A 83 17.58 4.68 -6.07
CA LYS A 83 18.11 4.99 -4.73
C LYS A 83 17.24 5.82 -3.78
N TYR A 84 16.11 6.36 -4.22
CA TYR A 84 15.25 7.13 -3.32
C TYR A 84 13.85 6.52 -3.24
N TRP A 85 13.40 6.35 -1.99
CA TRP A 85 12.06 5.98 -1.57
C TRP A 85 10.99 6.53 -2.52
N PRO A 86 10.25 5.69 -3.27
CA PRO A 86 9.89 6.10 -4.60
C PRO A 86 8.70 7.05 -4.59
N PRO A 87 8.68 8.04 -5.50
CA PRO A 87 7.43 8.62 -5.95
C PRO A 87 6.53 7.52 -6.53
N GLU A 88 5.23 7.67 -6.34
CA GLU A 88 4.25 6.68 -6.76
C GLU A 88 4.29 6.46 -8.28
N ASP A 89 4.41 5.20 -8.71
CA ASP A 89 4.34 4.82 -10.12
C ASP A 89 2.87 4.72 -10.53
N PRO A 90 2.40 5.47 -11.55
CA PRO A 90 1.03 5.37 -12.05
C PRO A 90 0.57 3.94 -12.35
N LEU A 91 1.44 3.07 -12.85
CA LEU A 91 1.10 1.67 -13.15
C LEU A 91 0.82 0.87 -11.88
N ASN A 92 1.66 1.05 -10.86
CA ASN A 92 1.46 0.39 -9.56
C ASN A 92 0.23 0.95 -8.83
N TRP A 93 -0.10 2.22 -9.06
CA TRP A 93 -1.31 2.84 -8.50
C TRP A 93 -2.60 2.22 -9.05
N GLU A 94 -2.70 2.00 -10.36
CA GLU A 94 -3.86 1.31 -10.95
C GLU A 94 -3.97 -0.13 -10.45
N GLN A 95 -2.84 -0.83 -10.27
CA GLN A 95 -2.85 -2.17 -9.70
C GLN A 95 -3.27 -2.16 -8.23
N CYS A 96 -2.81 -1.18 -7.46
CA CYS A 96 -3.19 -0.97 -6.07
C CYS A 96 -4.70 -0.73 -5.92
N SER A 97 -5.29 0.16 -6.72
CA SER A 97 -6.73 0.42 -6.68
C SER A 97 -7.55 -0.84 -7.01
N LYS A 98 -7.12 -1.64 -8.00
CA LYS A 98 -7.73 -2.95 -8.30
C LYS A 98 -7.67 -3.90 -7.12
N LEU A 99 -6.55 -3.95 -6.38
CA LEU A 99 -6.45 -4.78 -5.17
C LEU A 99 -7.36 -4.30 -4.05
N LEU A 100 -7.42 -2.99 -3.82
CA LEU A 100 -8.32 -2.41 -2.81
C LEU A 100 -9.78 -2.68 -3.16
N HIS A 101 -10.17 -2.63 -4.44
CA HIS A 101 -11.50 -3.02 -4.91
C HIS A 101 -11.82 -4.50 -4.65
N GLN A 102 -10.81 -5.38 -4.60
CA GLN A 102 -10.99 -6.81 -4.27
C GLN A 102 -11.20 -7.10 -2.77
N LEU A 103 -11.31 -6.07 -1.92
CA LEU A 103 -11.62 -6.22 -0.50
C LEU A 103 -13.14 -6.06 -0.27
N PRO A 104 -13.94 -7.15 -0.35
CA PRO A 104 -15.41 -7.05 -0.39
C PRO A 104 -16.05 -6.50 0.89
N ASN A 105 -15.29 -6.47 1.97
CA ASN A 105 -15.76 -6.13 3.31
C ASN A 105 -14.91 -5.01 3.92
N LEU A 106 -14.30 -4.15 3.11
CA LEU A 106 -13.48 -3.05 3.60
C LEU A 106 -14.36 -2.08 4.41
N ASP A 107 -14.10 -1.96 5.71
CA ASP A 107 -14.86 -1.09 6.59
C ASP A 107 -14.30 0.33 6.56
N SER A 108 -12.98 0.47 6.62
CA SER A 108 -12.33 1.79 6.55
C SER A 108 -11.12 1.80 5.62
N LEU A 109 -11.11 2.77 4.71
CA LEU A 109 -9.95 3.12 3.90
C LEU A 109 -9.53 4.55 4.21
N LYS A 110 -8.32 4.71 4.72
CA LYS A 110 -7.67 6.01 4.85
C LYS A 110 -6.54 6.09 3.84
N LEU A 111 -6.56 7.12 3.01
CA LEU A 111 -5.48 7.40 2.07
C LEU A 111 -4.86 8.75 2.44
N GLU A 112 -3.55 8.78 2.63
CA GLU A 112 -2.79 10.01 2.82
C GLU A 112 -1.97 10.24 1.56
N MET A 113 -2.25 11.32 0.85
CA MET A 113 -1.51 11.71 -0.34
C MET A 113 -0.80 13.04 -0.10
N ILE A 114 0.48 13.06 -0.45
CA ILE A 114 1.28 14.28 -0.51
C ILE A 114 1.57 14.53 -1.99
N VAL A 115 1.20 15.71 -2.51
CA VAL A 115 1.39 16.09 -3.91
C VAL A 115 2.41 17.21 -4.00
N ARG A 116 3.63 16.84 -4.41
CA ARG A 116 4.77 17.75 -4.45
C ARG A 116 5.02 18.26 -5.87
N TRP A 117 4.93 19.59 -6.03
CA TRP A 117 5.11 20.29 -7.31
C TRP A 117 6.30 21.27 -7.34
N ASP A 118 7.01 21.43 -6.22
CA ASP A 118 8.07 22.44 -6.01
C ASP A 118 9.45 22.08 -6.61
N SER A 119 9.53 21.24 -7.66
CA SER A 119 10.81 21.13 -8.36
C SER A 119 11.07 22.47 -9.05
N TRP A 120 12.14 23.14 -8.61
CA TRP A 120 12.64 24.41 -9.14
C TRP A 120 12.82 24.40 -10.67
N GLU A 121 12.96 23.23 -11.28
CA GLU A 121 13.01 23.04 -12.74
C GLU A 121 11.64 23.21 -13.44
N ALA A 122 10.52 22.93 -12.76
CA ALA A 122 9.17 23.02 -13.32
C ALA A 122 8.67 24.47 -13.46
N VAL A 123 9.25 25.42 -12.70
CA VAL A 123 8.89 26.85 -12.76
C VAL A 123 9.21 27.46 -14.12
N ASN A 124 10.21 26.93 -14.83
CA ASN A 124 10.75 27.57 -16.04
C ASN A 124 10.32 26.93 -17.37
N THR A 125 9.70 25.74 -17.38
CA THR A 125 9.51 24.99 -18.63
C THR A 125 8.07 24.71 -19.04
N SER A 126 7.06 24.77 -18.16
CA SER A 126 5.66 24.81 -18.64
C SER A 126 4.65 25.13 -17.53
N PRO A 127 3.88 26.24 -17.63
CA PRO A 127 2.73 26.49 -16.76
C PRO A 127 1.57 25.48 -16.97
N ALA A 128 1.70 24.53 -17.90
CA ALA A 128 0.62 23.65 -18.34
C ALA A 128 0.51 22.31 -17.60
N ARG A 129 1.46 21.94 -16.73
CA ARG A 129 1.29 20.74 -15.89
C ARG A 129 0.74 21.16 -14.54
N LYS A 130 -0.58 21.30 -14.46
CA LYS A 130 -1.26 21.64 -13.21
C LYS A 130 -1.24 20.43 -12.26
N PRO A 131 -1.05 20.64 -10.93
CA PRO A 131 -1.20 19.59 -9.92
C PRO A 131 -2.55 18.86 -10.02
N ASP A 132 -3.56 19.54 -10.56
CA ASP A 132 -4.86 18.99 -10.93
C ASP A 132 -4.76 17.68 -11.73
N ARG A 133 -3.86 17.57 -12.72
CA ARG A 133 -3.74 16.35 -13.53
C ARG A 133 -3.25 15.16 -12.72
N ILE A 134 -2.34 15.39 -11.78
CA ILE A 134 -1.83 14.34 -10.89
C ILE A 134 -2.95 13.90 -9.94
N LEU A 135 -3.65 14.86 -9.35
CA LEU A 135 -4.80 14.58 -8.48
C LEU A 135 -5.89 13.82 -9.22
N MET A 136 -6.27 14.23 -10.43
CA MET A 136 -7.24 13.50 -11.27
C MET A 136 -6.79 12.06 -11.51
N ALA A 137 -5.54 11.85 -11.93
CA ALA A 137 -5.01 10.51 -12.19
C ALA A 137 -4.92 9.63 -10.93
N ALA A 138 -4.60 10.23 -9.78
CA ALA A 138 -4.51 9.53 -8.51
C ALA A 138 -5.89 9.21 -7.91
N LEU A 139 -6.86 10.12 -8.04
CA LEU A 139 -8.16 9.99 -7.40
C LEU A 139 -9.16 9.19 -8.26
N GLU A 140 -9.06 9.23 -9.59
CA GLU A 140 -10.02 8.55 -10.48
C GLU A 140 -10.16 7.04 -10.20
N PRO A 141 -9.08 6.25 -10.05
CA PRO A 141 -9.22 4.81 -9.81
C PRO A 141 -9.89 4.47 -8.47
N LEU A 142 -9.85 5.40 -7.50
CA LEU A 142 -10.38 5.20 -6.16
C LEU A 142 -11.90 5.21 -6.10
N LYS A 143 -12.58 5.83 -7.07
CA LYS A 143 -14.04 5.91 -7.15
C LYS A 143 -14.73 4.55 -7.16
N THR A 144 -14.02 3.52 -7.61
CA THR A 144 -14.53 2.15 -7.70
C THR A 144 -14.43 1.39 -6.38
N ILE A 145 -13.67 1.88 -5.39
CA ILE A 145 -13.43 1.18 -4.14
C ILE A 145 -14.62 1.42 -3.20
N THR A 146 -15.19 0.36 -2.64
CA THR A 146 -16.27 0.45 -1.67
C THR A 146 -15.72 0.31 -0.25
N ALA A 147 -15.97 1.31 0.60
CA ALA A 147 -15.70 1.26 2.02
C ALA A 147 -16.78 2.02 2.78
N LYS A 148 -17.09 1.62 4.03
CA LYS A 148 -18.06 2.35 4.86
C LYS A 148 -17.53 3.72 5.27
N VAL A 149 -16.24 3.80 5.58
CA VAL A 149 -15.52 5.04 5.88
C VAL A 149 -14.38 5.17 4.90
N PHE A 150 -14.46 6.15 3.99
CA PHE A 150 -13.42 6.39 3.00
C PHE A 150 -12.94 7.84 3.12
N ILE A 151 -11.72 8.02 3.62
CA ILE A 151 -11.11 9.32 3.88
C ILE A 151 -9.84 9.47 3.04
N ILE A 152 -9.73 10.59 2.32
CA ILE A 152 -8.53 10.98 1.60
C ILE A 152 -7.97 12.26 2.26
N GLU A 153 -6.83 12.15 2.92
CA GLU A 153 -6.07 13.30 3.41
C GLU A 153 -5.16 13.81 2.29
N LEU A 154 -5.29 15.09 1.95
CA LEU A 154 -4.45 15.79 0.97
C LEU A 154 -3.67 16.91 1.64
N ASP A 155 -2.47 17.19 1.16
CA ASP A 155 -1.64 18.31 1.57
C ASP A 155 -1.95 19.63 0.84
N MET A 156 -2.77 19.56 -0.22
CA MET A 156 -3.23 20.72 -0.98
C MET A 156 -4.72 20.60 -1.30
N GLU A 157 -5.39 21.75 -1.43
CA GLU A 157 -6.79 21.83 -1.83
C GLU A 157 -6.93 21.57 -3.35
N PRO A 158 -7.72 20.56 -3.78
CA PRO A 158 -7.98 20.35 -5.21
C PRO A 158 -8.83 21.48 -5.80
N SER A 159 -8.51 21.91 -7.01
CA SER A 159 -9.30 22.94 -7.71
C SER A 159 -10.69 22.42 -8.11
N GLU A 160 -11.63 23.33 -8.37
CA GLU A 160 -12.97 23.01 -8.88
C GLU A 160 -12.92 22.10 -10.12
N SER A 161 -11.94 22.33 -11.01
CA SER A 161 -11.76 21.50 -12.20
C SER A 161 -11.46 20.03 -11.91
N VAL A 162 -10.79 19.72 -10.78
CA VAL A 162 -10.56 18.35 -10.33
C VAL A 162 -11.88 17.71 -9.91
N TRP A 163 -12.71 18.44 -9.17
CA TRP A 163 -14.01 17.95 -8.72
C TRP A 163 -14.99 17.78 -9.89
N ASP A 164 -15.02 18.73 -10.82
CA ASP A 164 -15.83 18.63 -12.04
C ASP A 164 -15.46 17.41 -12.87
N TYR A 165 -14.16 17.10 -12.97
CA TYR A 165 -13.67 15.91 -13.67
C TYR A 165 -14.05 14.62 -12.95
N LEU A 166 -13.84 14.55 -11.64
CA LEU A 166 -14.12 13.35 -10.85
C LEU A 166 -15.62 13.07 -10.76
N GLY A 167 -16.45 14.11 -10.78
CA GLY A 167 -17.89 14.02 -10.57
C GLY A 167 -18.23 13.54 -9.15
N PRO A 168 -19.36 12.83 -8.96
CA PRO A 168 -19.71 12.26 -7.67
C PRO A 168 -18.67 11.25 -7.17
N VAL A 169 -18.18 11.46 -5.95
CA VAL A 169 -17.21 10.58 -5.27
C VAL A 169 -17.81 9.95 -4.02
N ASN A 170 -17.28 8.81 -3.60
CA ASN A 170 -17.73 8.06 -2.42
C ASN A 170 -16.77 8.18 -1.22
N PHE A 171 -15.90 9.18 -1.24
CA PHE A 171 -14.94 9.47 -0.18
C PHE A 171 -15.06 10.91 0.30
N VAL A 172 -14.58 11.13 1.52
CA VAL A 172 -14.45 12.45 2.13
C VAL A 172 -13.01 12.90 2.01
N THR A 173 -12.81 14.13 1.54
CA THR A 173 -11.49 14.74 1.46
C THR A 173 -11.24 15.64 2.66
N VAL A 174 -10.07 15.49 3.26
CA VAL A 174 -9.61 16.30 4.40
C VAL A 174 -8.31 16.97 4.01
N ILE A 175 -8.27 18.29 4.08
CA ILE A 175 -7.04 19.04 3.82
C ILE A 175 -6.24 19.11 5.12
N ARG A 176 -5.00 18.63 5.08
CA ARG A 176 -4.10 18.65 6.23
C ARG A 176 -2.72 19.05 5.80
N GLU A 177 -2.34 20.28 6.15
CA GLU A 177 -0.98 20.75 5.97
C GLU A 177 -0.03 19.86 6.79
N ARG A 178 0.89 19.18 6.10
CA ARG A 178 1.94 18.41 6.74
C ARG A 178 3.24 19.16 6.64
N LYS A 179 3.82 19.49 7.80
CA LYS A 179 5.19 19.97 7.86
C LYS A 179 6.11 18.88 7.32
N TRP A 180 6.70 19.16 6.17
CA TRP A 180 7.65 18.26 5.55
C TRP A 180 8.88 18.11 6.44
N ASN A 181 9.02 16.94 7.06
CA ASN A 181 10.15 16.64 7.93
C ASN A 181 11.30 16.06 7.08
N LEU A 182 12.11 16.94 6.48
CA LEU A 182 13.29 16.56 5.69
C LEU A 182 14.20 15.55 6.40
N ASP A 183 14.27 15.59 7.73
CA ASP A 183 15.15 14.73 8.52
C ASP A 183 14.67 13.27 8.53
N VAL A 184 13.36 13.05 8.47
CA VAL A 184 12.77 11.69 8.36
C VAL A 184 13.10 11.08 6.99
N TYR A 185 13.14 11.90 5.93
CA TYR A 185 13.36 11.42 4.57
C TYR A 185 14.85 11.27 4.21
N ARG A 186 15.74 12.11 4.75
CA ARG A 186 17.18 12.02 4.47
C ARG A 186 17.89 10.88 5.21
N LYS A 187 17.35 10.39 6.33
CA LYS A 187 18.07 9.47 7.23
C LYS A 187 17.93 7.97 6.93
N ASN A 188 17.20 7.53 5.90
CA ASN A 188 17.05 6.10 5.57
C ASN A 188 17.56 5.68 4.17
N PRO A 189 18.87 5.83 3.84
CA PRO A 189 19.40 5.29 2.59
C PRO A 189 19.94 3.83 2.67
N SER A 190 19.93 3.14 3.81
CA SER A 190 20.82 1.96 3.95
C SER A 190 20.39 0.77 4.85
N HIS A 191 19.14 0.65 5.27
CA HIS A 191 18.65 -0.64 5.79
C HIS A 191 17.96 -1.45 4.70
N ILE A 192 18.67 -1.69 3.61
CA ILE A 192 18.36 -2.80 2.70
C ILE A 192 18.82 -4.06 3.45
N ILE A 193 17.86 -4.80 3.99
CA ILE A 193 18.10 -6.16 4.45
C ILE A 193 18.38 -6.97 3.18
N THR A 194 19.65 -7.23 2.89
CA THR A 194 20.04 -8.30 2.00
C THR A 194 19.59 -9.59 2.65
N LEU A 195 18.53 -10.20 2.11
CA LEU A 195 18.16 -11.58 2.39
C LEU A 195 19.02 -12.51 1.54
#